data_AF-A0A843IWP8-F1
#
_entry.id   AF-A0A843IWP8-F1
#
_cell.length_a   1.000
_cell.length_b   1.000
_cell.length_c   1.000
_cell.angle_alpha   90.00
_cell.angle_beta   90.00
_cell.angle_gamma   90.00
#
_symmetry.space_group_name_H-M   'P 1'
#
loop_
_entity.id
_entity.type
_entity.pdbx_description
1 polymer ?
#
loop_
_entity_poly.entity_id
_entity_poly.type
_entity_poly.pdbx_seq_one_letter_code
_entity_poly.pdbx_strand_id
1 'polypeptide(L)'
;MTEVLLVSVSTPAVRQAVEYAKRMKDRGVGFRIHYICGTMGSSMADVGRLKRDVAGSDLVILDLMGADGRYMMAATPALKSSPAQRIVISRMGPVASRLGGFDPEASKADADDAAAVELFSELYRRCSPGDFGNAMDMVLRRYFGRTDIPEPPPFGKEPDVRIKEPAGREYWLDADEYARSSKGWVPGRMKVALLYNGNSYPSDPSEALERVAEGIREFANVLPIAFDRYGYDDTEDLRKLMGGKPDLIVAFMGFRFISGPMGGSSKAAMEFIEDMDAPFLRPCFMTRSSREEWERRTSGFQVMEFMINGFMPELDGGTCIFPVGANEDTESFPEWGVTVSEVRIIEDRLSSLIGKVRGLLRLRSLKNRDKRVAIIGYNYPPGEGSLFGGSFLDTFGSLSNILDALASSGYETVPMEPSEIRDRFVKGGILNDSKWVRRSDGIIRYRGGSRHPDAVRREWGEEPGDILADKDGYVIPGIRDGNVFIGIQPPRGNASDPKSYHDPYMPPQHQYLAFYEWLSDVFKADAVVHI
;
A
#
# COMPACT_ATOMS: atom_id res chain seq x y z
N MET A 1 34.70 13.67 -27.06
CA MET A 1 33.27 13.52 -26.78
C MET A 1 33.14 12.26 -25.95
N THR A 2 32.45 12.31 -24.81
CA THR A 2 32.28 11.15 -23.92
C THR A 2 30.86 10.63 -24.08
N GLU A 3 30.68 9.38 -24.49
CA GLU A 3 29.37 8.77 -24.71
C GLU A 3 28.94 7.95 -23.49
N VAL A 4 27.85 8.37 -22.85
CA VAL A 4 27.26 7.71 -21.69
C VAL A 4 26.00 6.96 -22.09
N LEU A 5 25.90 5.70 -21.68
CA LEU A 5 24.70 4.90 -21.79
C LEU A 5 24.12 4.63 -20.41
N LEU A 6 22.88 5.07 -20.19
CA LEU A 6 22.05 4.64 -19.06
C LEU A 6 21.04 3.61 -19.52
N VAL A 7 20.99 2.49 -18.82
CA VAL A 7 19.96 1.46 -18.95
C VAL A 7 19.35 1.28 -17.57
N SER A 8 18.05 1.50 -17.42
CA SER A 8 17.44 1.60 -16.09
C SER A 8 16.00 1.13 -16.04
N VAL A 9 15.61 0.59 -14.88
CA VAL A 9 14.20 0.38 -14.50
C VAL A 9 13.69 1.45 -13.53
N SER A 10 14.57 2.33 -13.05
CA SER A 10 14.27 3.39 -12.09
C SER A 10 13.77 4.65 -12.78
N THR A 11 12.49 4.97 -12.59
CA THR A 11 11.89 6.22 -13.06
C THR A 11 12.64 7.47 -12.58
N PRO A 12 12.91 7.67 -11.27
CA PRO A 12 13.55 8.89 -10.81
C PRO A 12 14.99 9.01 -11.34
N ALA A 13 15.72 7.90 -11.47
CA ALA A 13 17.06 7.93 -12.05
C ALA A 13 17.03 8.34 -13.53
N VAL A 14 16.08 7.81 -14.30
CA VAL A 14 15.87 8.18 -15.70
C VAL A 14 15.52 9.67 -15.84
N ARG A 15 14.61 10.19 -15.02
CA ARG A 15 14.27 11.62 -15.03
C ARG A 15 15.49 12.48 -14.75
N GLN A 16 16.21 12.19 -13.67
CA GLN A 16 17.41 12.97 -13.34
C GLN A 16 18.50 12.84 -14.40
N ALA A 17 18.63 11.68 -15.05
CA ALA A 17 19.57 11.48 -16.13
C ALA A 17 19.22 12.29 -17.38
N VAL A 18 17.93 12.40 -17.73
CA VAL A 18 17.48 13.28 -18.83
C VAL A 18 17.81 14.74 -18.51
N GLU A 19 17.47 15.20 -17.31
CA GLU A 19 17.79 16.57 -16.88
C GLU A 19 19.30 16.83 -16.87
N TYR A 20 20.08 15.86 -16.41
CA TYR A 20 21.53 15.94 -16.47
C TYR A 20 22.06 15.99 -17.91
N ALA A 21 21.52 15.14 -18.80
CA ALA A 21 21.90 15.07 -20.22
C ALA A 21 21.65 16.39 -20.94
N LYS A 22 20.51 17.05 -20.67
CA LYS A 22 20.20 18.39 -21.20
C LYS A 22 21.30 19.41 -20.85
N ARG A 23 21.78 19.40 -19.60
CA ARG A 23 22.87 20.30 -19.14
C ARG A 23 24.23 20.00 -19.77
N MET A 24 24.43 18.76 -20.24
CA MET A 24 25.72 18.30 -20.77
C MET A 24 25.82 18.33 -22.30
N LYS A 25 24.72 18.63 -23.00
CA LYS A 25 24.63 18.65 -24.47
C LYS A 25 25.72 19.48 -25.14
N ASP A 26 25.95 20.69 -24.66
CA ASP A 26 26.96 21.63 -25.21
C ASP A 26 28.36 21.40 -24.65
N ARG A 27 28.52 20.38 -23.81
CA ARG A 27 29.76 20.07 -23.09
C ARG A 27 30.43 18.81 -23.65
N GLY A 28 30.00 18.33 -24.82
CA GLY A 28 30.59 17.16 -25.46
C GLY A 28 30.47 15.87 -24.66
N VAL A 29 29.41 15.73 -23.83
CA VAL A 29 28.99 14.45 -23.24
C VAL A 29 27.67 14.05 -23.88
N GLY A 30 27.68 12.96 -24.64
CA GLY A 30 26.48 12.37 -25.24
C GLY A 30 25.78 11.43 -24.25
N PHE A 31 24.46 11.39 -24.30
CA PHE A 31 23.66 10.48 -23.48
C PHE A 31 22.70 9.66 -24.34
N ARG A 32 22.75 8.35 -24.16
CA ARG A 32 21.72 7.40 -24.60
C ARG A 32 21.03 6.82 -23.37
N ILE A 33 19.71 6.80 -23.38
CA ILE A 33 18.90 6.37 -22.24
C ILE A 33 17.94 5.28 -22.71
N HIS A 34 17.97 4.14 -22.04
CA HIS A 34 17.04 3.03 -22.22
C HIS A 34 16.26 2.81 -20.93
N TYR A 35 14.98 3.18 -20.93
CA TYR A 35 14.06 2.90 -19.83
C TYR A 35 13.33 1.58 -20.11
N ILE A 36 13.48 0.61 -19.20
CA ILE A 36 13.03 -0.77 -19.41
C ILE A 36 11.75 -1.10 -18.63
N CYS A 37 11.29 -0.18 -17.77
CA CYS A 37 10.10 -0.38 -16.94
C CYS A 37 8.87 0.35 -17.52
N GLY A 38 8.45 -0.02 -18.72
CA GLY A 38 7.12 0.32 -19.22
C GLY A 38 6.10 -0.73 -18.78
N THR A 39 4.84 -0.34 -18.57
CA THR A 39 3.69 -1.26 -18.75
C THR A 39 3.91 -2.10 -20.01
N MET A 40 3.39 -3.34 -20.06
CA MET A 40 3.54 -4.21 -21.24
C MET A 40 3.02 -3.48 -22.51
N GLY A 41 3.88 -2.72 -23.19
CA GLY A 41 3.47 -1.93 -24.35
C GLY A 41 4.28 -0.67 -24.69
N SER A 42 4.75 0.16 -23.73
CA SER A 42 5.06 1.57 -24.08
C SER A 42 6.52 1.95 -24.37
N SER A 43 7.54 1.15 -24.04
CA SER A 43 8.89 1.33 -24.61
C SER A 43 9.79 0.11 -24.35
N MET A 44 9.56 -1.02 -25.02
CA MET A 44 10.59 -2.05 -25.04
C MET A 44 11.79 -1.53 -25.83
N ALA A 45 12.87 -1.18 -25.14
CA ALA A 45 14.16 -0.97 -25.77
C ALA A 45 14.46 -2.15 -26.71
N ASP A 46 14.70 -1.87 -27.99
CA ASP A 46 15.10 -2.91 -28.95
C ASP A 46 16.39 -3.56 -28.43
N VAL A 47 16.32 -4.85 -28.13
CA VAL A 47 17.44 -5.65 -27.63
C VAL A 47 18.65 -5.56 -28.58
N GLY A 48 18.41 -5.43 -29.89
CA GLY A 48 19.44 -5.22 -30.89
C GLY A 48 20.11 -3.83 -30.78
N ARG A 49 19.31 -2.79 -30.54
CA ARG A 49 19.80 -1.43 -30.26
C ARG A 49 20.64 -1.38 -28.98
N LEU A 50 20.19 -2.03 -27.91
CA LEU A 50 20.92 -2.09 -26.64
C LEU A 50 22.36 -2.60 -26.82
N LYS A 51 22.54 -3.70 -27.57
CA LYS A 51 23.90 -4.24 -27.84
C LYS A 51 24.80 -3.25 -28.57
N ARG A 52 24.26 -2.56 -29.59
CA ARG A 52 25.01 -1.54 -30.33
C ARG A 52 25.38 -0.36 -29.45
N ASP A 53 24.46 0.07 -28.60
CA ASP A 53 24.69 1.21 -27.72
C ASP A 53 25.73 0.91 -26.64
N VAL A 54 25.74 -0.30 -26.08
CA VAL A 54 26.79 -0.75 -25.15
C VAL A 54 28.18 -0.73 -25.80
N ALA A 55 28.29 -1.17 -27.06
CA ALA A 55 29.56 -1.22 -27.77
C ALA A 55 30.11 0.17 -28.11
N GLY A 56 29.24 1.15 -28.33
CA GLY A 56 29.61 2.51 -28.72
C GLY A 56 29.70 3.51 -27.57
N SER A 57 29.74 3.07 -26.31
CA SER A 57 29.75 3.96 -25.13
C SER A 57 31.09 3.90 -24.40
N ASP A 58 31.47 5.01 -23.78
CA ASP A 58 32.66 5.10 -22.93
C ASP A 58 32.33 4.77 -21.46
N LEU A 59 31.09 5.05 -21.04
CA LEU A 59 30.53 4.70 -19.73
C LEU A 59 29.17 4.04 -19.89
N VAL A 60 28.96 2.91 -19.22
CA VAL A 60 27.65 2.25 -19.15
C VAL A 60 27.18 2.13 -17.71
N ILE A 61 26.00 2.67 -17.42
CA ILE A 61 25.30 2.49 -16.15
C ILE A 61 24.16 1.51 -16.41
N LEU A 62 24.22 0.34 -15.79
CA LEU A 62 23.29 -0.76 -16.03
C LEU A 62 22.49 -1.09 -14.78
N ASP A 63 21.18 -0.91 -14.87
CA ASP A 63 20.19 -1.37 -13.93
C ASP A 63 19.11 -2.17 -14.67
N LEU A 64 19.03 -3.47 -14.35
CA LEU A 64 18.11 -4.43 -14.95
C LEU A 64 17.35 -5.22 -13.87
N MET A 65 17.27 -4.71 -12.64
CA MET A 65 16.64 -5.48 -11.56
C MET A 65 15.14 -5.69 -11.82
N GLY A 66 14.73 -6.96 -11.93
CA GLY A 66 13.35 -7.32 -12.25
C GLY A 66 12.94 -7.03 -13.69
N ALA A 67 13.89 -6.73 -14.59
CA ALA A 67 13.65 -6.69 -16.03
C ALA A 67 13.48 -8.10 -16.60
N ASP A 68 12.86 -8.19 -17.79
CA ASP A 68 12.76 -9.43 -18.56
C ASP A 68 14.16 -10.00 -18.85
N GLY A 69 14.32 -11.31 -18.67
CA GLY A 69 15.61 -12.01 -18.81
C GLY A 69 16.30 -11.79 -20.17
N ARG A 70 15.55 -11.48 -21.23
CA ARG A 70 16.11 -11.17 -22.56
C ARG A 70 17.06 -9.97 -22.53
N TYR A 71 16.79 -8.95 -21.70
CA TYR A 71 17.66 -7.79 -21.55
C TYR A 71 18.99 -8.18 -20.90
N MET A 72 18.95 -9.00 -19.84
CA MET A 72 20.13 -9.54 -19.19
C MET A 72 20.98 -10.38 -20.15
N MET A 73 20.34 -11.27 -20.93
CA MET A 73 21.02 -12.11 -21.93
C MET A 73 21.67 -11.31 -23.05
N ALA A 74 21.17 -10.11 -23.34
CA ALA A 74 21.72 -9.24 -24.37
C ALA A 74 22.80 -8.29 -23.86
N ALA A 75 22.59 -7.66 -22.71
CA ALA A 75 23.49 -6.67 -22.13
C ALA A 75 24.78 -7.30 -21.60
N THR A 76 24.68 -8.45 -20.92
CA THR A 76 25.82 -9.06 -20.22
C THR A 76 26.97 -9.41 -21.17
N PRO A 77 26.76 -10.12 -22.31
CA PRO A 77 27.84 -10.41 -23.23
C PRO A 77 28.45 -9.15 -23.86
N ALA A 78 27.60 -8.18 -24.22
CA ALA A 78 28.04 -6.92 -24.82
C ALA A 78 28.91 -6.08 -23.85
N LEU A 79 28.54 -6.06 -22.57
CA LEU A 79 29.29 -5.38 -21.50
C LEU A 79 30.66 -6.02 -21.25
N LYS A 80 30.75 -7.35 -21.32
CA LYS A 80 32.01 -8.08 -21.13
C LYS A 80 32.99 -7.81 -22.27
N SER A 81 32.50 -7.71 -23.51
CA SER A 81 33.32 -7.42 -24.68
C SER A 81 33.65 -5.93 -24.85
N SER A 82 32.91 -5.03 -24.19
CA SER A 82 33.12 -3.59 -24.31
C SER A 82 34.32 -3.12 -23.47
N PRO A 83 35.14 -2.17 -23.94
CA PRO A 83 36.19 -1.53 -23.14
C PRO A 83 35.66 -0.42 -22.20
N ALA A 84 34.36 -0.09 -22.25
CA ALA A 84 33.74 0.98 -21.46
C ALA A 84 33.95 0.83 -19.94
N GLN A 85 34.06 1.93 -19.23
CA GLN A 85 33.79 1.92 -17.78
C GLN A 85 32.33 1.46 -17.58
N ARG A 86 32.04 0.66 -16.54
CA ARG A 86 30.69 0.18 -16.27
C ARG A 86 30.35 0.16 -14.79
N ILE A 87 29.19 0.68 -14.45
CA ILE A 87 28.62 0.66 -13.11
C ILE A 87 27.33 -0.14 -13.17
N VAL A 88 27.28 -1.27 -12.48
CA VAL A 88 26.13 -2.17 -12.49
C VAL A 88 25.38 -2.06 -11.17
N ILE A 89 24.13 -1.63 -11.22
CA ILE A 89 23.24 -1.50 -10.07
C ILE A 89 22.50 -2.83 -9.88
N SER A 90 23.04 -3.70 -9.02
CA SER A 90 22.36 -4.94 -8.59
C SER A 90 23.06 -5.57 -7.38
N ARG A 91 22.52 -6.68 -6.85
CA ARG A 91 23.16 -7.47 -5.78
C ARG A 91 24.52 -8.06 -6.19
N MET A 92 24.68 -8.40 -7.47
CA MET A 92 25.97 -8.82 -8.06
C MET A 92 26.72 -7.63 -8.70
N GLY A 93 26.19 -6.42 -8.53
CA GLY A 93 26.62 -5.19 -9.17
C GLY A 93 28.10 -4.87 -8.96
N PRO A 94 28.63 -4.95 -7.73
CA PRO A 94 30.06 -4.72 -7.49
C PRO A 94 30.95 -5.66 -8.30
N VAL A 95 30.59 -6.95 -8.40
CA VAL A 95 31.38 -7.96 -9.14
C VAL A 95 31.39 -7.69 -10.64
N ALA A 96 30.27 -7.22 -11.19
CA ALA A 96 30.14 -6.95 -12.62
C ALA A 96 30.60 -5.52 -13.02
N SER A 97 30.88 -4.65 -12.06
CA SER A 97 31.32 -3.28 -12.30
C SER A 97 32.80 -3.21 -12.66
N ARG A 98 33.17 -2.23 -13.48
CA ARG A 98 34.55 -1.86 -13.77
C ARG A 98 34.63 -0.35 -13.80
N LEU A 99 35.34 0.24 -12.84
CA LEU A 99 35.51 1.68 -12.74
C LEU A 99 36.96 2.00 -12.36
N GLY A 100 37.71 2.64 -13.25
CA GLY A 100 39.13 2.94 -13.01
C GLY A 100 39.98 1.69 -12.77
N GLY A 101 40.61 1.62 -11.60
CA GLY A 101 41.38 0.49 -11.08
C GLY A 101 40.55 -0.61 -10.43
N PHE A 102 39.23 -0.44 -10.28
CA PHE A 102 38.34 -1.48 -9.75
C PHE A 102 37.76 -2.33 -10.90
N ASP A 103 38.04 -3.65 -10.89
CA ASP A 103 37.51 -4.64 -11.83
C ASP A 103 37.60 -6.05 -11.20
N PRO A 104 36.60 -6.48 -10.42
CA PRO A 104 36.65 -7.78 -9.74
C PRO A 104 36.76 -8.98 -10.67
N GLU A 105 36.17 -8.92 -11.88
CA GLU A 105 36.32 -9.99 -12.88
C GLU A 105 37.77 -10.12 -13.36
N ALA A 106 38.51 -9.02 -13.39
CA ALA A 106 39.95 -9.00 -13.66
C ALA A 106 40.83 -9.08 -12.40
N SER A 107 40.25 -9.39 -11.23
CA SER A 107 40.93 -9.43 -9.93
C SER A 107 41.64 -8.12 -9.55
N LYS A 108 41.12 -6.98 -10.00
CA LYS A 108 41.58 -5.65 -9.58
C LYS A 108 40.63 -5.07 -8.54
N ALA A 109 41.19 -4.58 -7.44
CA ALA A 109 40.43 -4.17 -6.26
C ALA A 109 40.94 -2.84 -5.69
N ASP A 110 41.06 -1.81 -6.53
CA ASP A 110 41.34 -0.46 -6.03
C ASP A 110 40.23 -0.04 -5.06
N ALA A 111 40.61 0.29 -3.82
CA ALA A 111 39.67 0.52 -2.73
C ALA A 111 38.89 1.83 -2.91
N ASP A 112 39.54 2.87 -3.42
CA ASP A 112 38.90 4.18 -3.59
C ASP A 112 37.91 4.15 -4.75
N ASP A 113 38.21 3.40 -5.81
CA ASP A 113 37.31 3.19 -6.93
C ASP A 113 36.15 2.24 -6.58
N ALA A 114 36.39 1.23 -5.73
CA ALA A 114 35.32 0.41 -5.17
C ALA A 114 34.33 1.26 -4.35
N ALA A 115 34.85 2.14 -3.50
CA ALA A 115 34.03 3.07 -2.72
C ALA A 115 33.25 4.04 -3.62
N ALA A 116 33.83 4.49 -4.74
CA ALA A 116 33.13 5.32 -5.72
C ALA A 116 31.96 4.58 -6.39
N VAL A 117 32.11 3.29 -6.70
CA VAL A 117 31.01 2.45 -7.23
C VAL A 117 29.89 2.27 -6.21
N GLU A 118 30.24 2.02 -4.95
CA GLU A 118 29.27 1.89 -3.86
C GLU A 118 28.49 3.18 -3.64
N LEU A 119 29.21 4.31 -3.56
CA LEU A 119 28.63 5.63 -3.41
C LEU A 119 27.73 6.01 -4.59
N PHE A 120 28.17 5.76 -5.83
CA PHE A 120 27.30 5.96 -6.99
C PHE A 120 26.02 5.15 -6.87
N SER A 121 26.11 3.89 -6.44
CA SER A 121 24.96 3.01 -6.27
C SER A 121 24.02 3.47 -5.16
N GLU A 122 24.54 4.04 -4.08
CA GLU A 122 23.75 4.64 -3.00
C GLU A 122 22.97 5.87 -3.50
N LEU A 123 23.65 6.82 -4.14
CA LEU A 123 23.02 8.02 -4.71
C LEU A 123 22.00 7.69 -5.79
N TYR A 124 22.28 6.67 -6.59
CA TYR A 124 21.35 6.16 -7.60
C TYR A 124 20.07 5.61 -6.97
N ARG A 125 20.16 4.89 -5.84
CA ARG A 125 19.00 4.31 -5.15
C ARG A 125 18.21 5.36 -4.35
N ARG A 126 18.91 6.24 -3.62
CA ARG A 126 18.31 7.35 -2.89
C ARG A 126 17.58 8.27 -3.85
N CYS A 127 18.25 8.61 -4.95
CA CYS A 127 17.74 9.43 -6.05
C CYS A 127 17.02 10.71 -5.59
N SER A 128 17.51 11.34 -4.52
CA SER A 128 17.05 12.66 -4.12
C SER A 128 17.42 13.69 -5.20
N PRO A 129 16.72 14.84 -5.30
CA PRO A 129 16.98 15.79 -6.38
C PRO A 129 18.45 16.21 -6.46
N GLY A 130 19.11 15.85 -7.58
CA GLY A 130 20.51 16.15 -7.86
C GLY A 130 21.48 15.01 -7.60
N ASP A 131 21.08 13.95 -6.90
CA ASP A 131 21.95 12.81 -6.57
C ASP A 131 22.58 12.16 -7.79
N PHE A 132 21.78 11.85 -8.82
CA PHE A 132 22.30 11.25 -10.04
C PHE A 132 23.31 12.18 -10.71
N GLY A 133 23.00 13.47 -10.76
CA GLY A 133 23.89 14.47 -11.35
C GLY A 133 25.21 14.60 -10.62
N ASN A 134 25.17 14.68 -9.28
CA ASN A 134 26.37 14.76 -8.46
C ASN A 134 27.22 13.48 -8.59
N ALA A 135 26.58 12.30 -8.66
CA ALA A 135 27.26 11.03 -8.89
C ALA A 135 27.93 11.00 -10.28
N MET A 136 27.27 11.54 -11.30
CA MET A 136 27.84 11.67 -12.65
C MET A 136 28.99 12.67 -12.71
N ASP A 137 28.86 13.82 -12.04
CA ASP A 137 29.92 14.83 -11.96
C ASP A 137 31.19 14.23 -11.33
N MET A 138 31.04 13.44 -10.25
CA MET A 138 32.14 12.67 -9.64
C MET A 138 32.80 11.73 -10.65
N VAL A 139 32.01 10.92 -11.36
CA VAL A 139 32.54 9.90 -12.30
C VAL A 139 33.26 10.56 -13.48
N LEU A 140 32.65 11.58 -14.10
CA LEU A 140 33.22 12.24 -15.27
C LEU A 140 34.51 13.00 -14.93
N ARG A 141 34.58 13.67 -13.78
CA ARG A 141 35.80 14.34 -13.33
C ARG A 141 36.92 13.35 -13.08
N ARG A 142 36.66 12.31 -12.28
CA ARG A 142 37.68 11.37 -11.79
C ARG A 142 38.18 10.41 -12.87
N TYR A 143 37.30 9.90 -13.72
CA TYR A 143 37.64 8.81 -14.66
C TYR A 143 37.73 9.25 -16.13
N PHE A 144 37.23 10.45 -16.45
CA PHE A 144 37.24 10.98 -17.83
C PHE A 144 37.95 12.33 -17.96
N GLY A 145 38.61 12.81 -16.89
CA GLY A 145 39.42 14.04 -16.92
C GLY A 145 38.61 15.32 -17.20
N ARG A 146 37.30 15.30 -16.95
CA ARG A 146 36.38 16.40 -17.25
C ARG A 146 36.41 17.51 -16.20
N THR A 147 37.55 18.20 -16.13
CA THR A 147 37.78 19.29 -15.16
C THR A 147 36.86 20.49 -15.36
N ASP A 148 36.25 20.62 -16.54
CA ASP A 148 35.25 21.64 -16.83
C ASP A 148 33.95 21.43 -16.02
N ILE A 149 33.64 20.20 -15.60
CA ILE A 149 32.41 19.85 -14.86
C ILE A 149 32.49 20.33 -13.41
N PRO A 150 31.44 20.90 -12.80
CA PRO A 150 31.46 21.33 -11.40
C PRO A 150 31.90 20.21 -10.45
N GLU A 151 32.59 20.58 -9.37
CA GLU A 151 32.89 19.63 -8.30
C GLU A 151 31.59 19.29 -7.54
N PRO A 152 31.26 18.00 -7.36
CA PRO A 152 30.07 17.61 -6.64
C PRO A 152 30.18 18.01 -5.16
N PRO A 153 29.06 18.29 -4.48
CA PRO A 153 29.07 18.54 -3.05
C PRO A 153 29.56 17.29 -2.28
N PRO A 154 30.05 17.45 -1.03
CA PRO A 154 30.36 16.32 -0.18
C PRO A 154 29.15 15.40 -0.01
N PHE A 155 29.37 14.10 -0.16
CA PHE A 155 28.32 13.10 0.00
C PHE A 155 28.22 12.68 1.47
N GLY A 156 27.17 13.12 2.15
CA GLY A 156 26.86 12.68 3.51
C GLY A 156 26.10 11.35 3.49
N LYS A 157 26.55 10.38 4.29
CA LYS A 157 25.80 9.15 4.54
C LYS A 157 24.63 9.45 5.47
N GLU A 158 23.42 9.10 5.04
CA GLU A 158 22.22 9.22 5.88
C GLU A 158 22.04 7.94 6.73
N PRO A 159 21.45 8.05 7.94
CA PRO A 159 21.05 6.88 8.73
C PRO A 159 20.00 6.06 7.99
N ASP A 160 20.09 4.73 8.03
CA ASP A 160 19.23 3.87 7.19
C ASP A 160 17.77 3.87 7.61
N VAL A 161 17.52 4.09 8.91
CA VAL A 161 16.18 4.29 9.46
C VAL A 161 16.17 5.64 10.16
N ARG A 162 15.22 6.49 9.79
CA ARG A 162 15.15 7.87 10.29
C ARG A 162 13.73 8.41 10.21
N ILE A 163 13.43 9.41 11.05
CA ILE A 163 12.21 10.17 10.91
C ILE A 163 12.42 11.17 9.77
N LYS A 164 11.57 11.13 8.75
CA LYS A 164 11.70 12.00 7.57
C LYS A 164 10.34 12.20 6.96
N GLU A 165 10.04 13.43 6.54
CA GLU A 165 8.85 13.70 5.74
C GLU A 165 8.96 13.05 4.37
N PRO A 166 7.92 12.39 3.83
CA PRO A 166 7.99 11.73 2.53
C PRO A 166 8.56 12.62 1.42
N ALA A 167 8.07 13.86 1.28
CA ALA A 167 8.58 14.80 0.29
C ALA A 167 9.69 15.75 0.83
N GLY A 168 10.14 15.55 2.08
CA GLY A 168 11.12 16.41 2.74
C GLY A 168 12.57 15.97 2.55
N ARG A 169 13.50 16.89 2.85
CA ARG A 169 14.95 16.62 2.84
C ARG A 169 15.54 16.47 4.24
N GLU A 170 14.96 17.17 5.21
CA GLU A 170 15.39 17.12 6.60
C GLU A 170 14.95 15.79 7.24
N TYR A 171 15.78 15.31 8.17
CA TYR A 171 15.49 14.11 8.95
C TYR A 171 15.81 14.35 10.42
N TRP A 172 15.21 13.51 11.27
CA TRP A 172 15.39 13.50 12.71
C TRP A 172 15.67 12.07 13.18
N LEU A 173 16.35 11.96 14.33
CA LEU A 173 16.65 10.68 14.99
C LEU A 173 15.97 10.53 16.35
N ASP A 174 15.12 11.50 16.68
CA ASP A 174 14.38 11.55 17.94
C ASP A 174 12.95 12.06 17.68
N ALA A 175 11.96 11.37 18.25
CA ALA A 175 10.56 11.71 18.08
C ALA A 175 10.22 13.07 18.69
N ASP A 176 10.83 13.42 19.83
CA ASP A 176 10.53 14.66 20.53
C ASP A 176 11.13 15.87 19.78
N GLU A 177 12.30 15.71 19.16
CA GLU A 177 12.86 16.69 18.22
C GLU A 177 11.94 16.93 17.02
N TYR A 178 11.49 15.87 16.37
CA TYR A 178 10.54 15.98 15.26
C TYR A 178 9.22 16.61 15.71
N ALA A 179 8.73 16.25 16.89
CA ALA A 179 7.50 16.80 17.47
C ALA A 179 7.56 18.32 17.70
N ARG A 180 8.75 18.92 17.81
CA ARG A 180 8.96 20.37 17.94
C ARG A 180 9.13 21.10 16.60
N SER A 181 9.17 20.39 15.47
CA SER A 181 9.31 20.97 14.13
C SER A 181 8.04 21.70 13.66
N SER A 182 8.10 22.37 12.51
CA SER A 182 6.95 23.07 11.91
C SER A 182 5.80 22.15 11.49
N LYS A 183 6.08 20.86 11.28
CA LYS A 183 5.10 19.79 11.05
C LYS A 183 4.90 18.92 12.31
N GLY A 184 5.37 19.40 13.46
CA GLY A 184 5.41 18.71 14.75
C GLY A 184 4.05 18.46 15.39
N TRP A 185 4.07 17.85 16.57
CA TRP A 185 2.86 17.31 17.21
C TRP A 185 1.86 18.40 17.62
N VAL A 186 0.59 18.10 17.40
CA VAL A 186 -0.53 18.80 18.02
C VAL A 186 -0.84 18.09 19.35
N PRO A 187 -0.77 18.79 20.50
CA PRO A 187 -1.05 18.19 21.80
C PRO A 187 -2.42 17.51 21.88
N GLY A 188 -2.47 16.33 22.51
CA GLY A 188 -3.70 15.56 22.71
C GLY A 188 -4.19 14.75 21.51
N ARG A 189 -3.56 14.88 20.33
CA ARG A 189 -3.85 14.00 19.19
C ARG A 189 -3.10 12.68 19.31
N MET A 190 -3.77 11.60 18.91
CA MET A 190 -3.18 10.25 18.81
C MET A 190 -2.03 10.22 17.80
N LYS A 191 -1.08 9.31 17.99
CA LYS A 191 0.14 9.16 17.18
C LYS A 191 -0.01 8.01 16.17
N VAL A 192 0.15 8.32 14.88
CA VAL A 192 0.19 7.35 13.78
C VAL A 192 1.61 7.23 13.27
N ALA A 193 2.20 6.04 13.36
CA ALA A 193 3.48 5.77 12.71
C ALA A 193 3.24 5.47 11.23
N LEU A 194 3.85 6.26 10.34
CA LEU A 194 3.80 6.06 8.89
C LEU A 194 5.13 5.49 8.42
N LEU A 195 5.17 4.21 8.07
CA LEU A 195 6.39 3.49 7.70
C LEU A 195 6.49 3.35 6.18
N TYR A 196 7.61 3.74 5.59
CA TYR A 196 7.77 3.73 4.14
C TYR A 196 9.24 3.56 3.70
N ASN A 197 9.44 3.20 2.43
CA ASN A 197 10.78 3.13 1.84
C ASN A 197 11.31 4.55 1.57
N GLY A 198 12.43 4.91 2.18
CA GLY A 198 13.05 6.24 2.03
C GLY A 198 13.79 6.42 0.70
N ASN A 199 14.09 5.32 0.01
CA ASN A 199 14.64 5.36 -1.34
C ASN A 199 13.53 5.52 -2.39
N SER A 200 13.75 6.42 -3.35
CA SER A 200 12.88 6.58 -4.52
C SER A 200 13.05 5.45 -5.56
N TYR A 201 13.94 4.48 -5.32
CA TYR A 201 14.16 3.38 -6.26
C TYR A 201 13.15 2.22 -6.09
N PRO A 202 12.61 1.64 -7.19
CA PRO A 202 12.71 2.09 -8.59
C PRO A 202 11.63 3.11 -8.97
N SER A 203 10.66 3.34 -8.10
CA SER A 203 9.57 4.31 -8.28
C SER A 203 9.55 5.22 -7.07
N ASP A 204 9.36 6.52 -7.29
CA ASP A 204 9.29 7.51 -6.22
C ASP A 204 7.84 7.66 -5.71
N PRO A 205 7.51 7.19 -4.49
CA PRO A 205 6.17 7.35 -3.93
C PRO A 205 6.03 8.61 -3.06
N SER A 206 7.04 9.48 -3.00
CA SER A 206 7.13 10.55 -2.00
C SER A 206 5.93 11.50 -2.02
N GLU A 207 5.49 11.94 -3.21
CA GLU A 207 4.30 12.81 -3.34
C GLU A 207 3.02 12.11 -2.88
N ALA A 208 2.83 10.85 -3.25
CA ALA A 208 1.66 10.07 -2.86
C ALA A 208 1.63 9.80 -1.35
N LEU A 209 2.79 9.51 -0.74
CA LEU A 209 2.93 9.34 0.70
C LEU A 209 2.69 10.65 1.45
N GLU A 210 3.14 11.78 0.94
CA GLU A 210 2.86 13.09 1.55
C GLU A 210 1.35 13.34 1.58
N ARG A 211 0.61 13.05 0.50
CA ARG A 211 -0.87 13.13 0.49
C ARG A 211 -1.53 12.25 1.55
N VAL A 212 -1.00 11.05 1.79
CA VAL A 212 -1.47 10.17 2.87
C VAL A 212 -1.18 10.78 4.23
N ALA A 213 0.05 11.25 4.45
CA ALA A 213 0.46 11.89 5.70
C ALA A 213 -0.40 13.12 6.01
N GLU A 214 -0.63 13.99 5.03
CA GLU A 214 -1.51 15.16 5.13
C GLU A 214 -2.95 14.78 5.50
N GLY A 215 -3.53 13.78 4.84
CA GLY A 215 -4.87 13.31 5.15
C GLY A 215 -5.03 12.78 6.58
N ILE A 216 -3.99 12.16 7.13
CA ILE A 216 -3.98 11.71 8.53
C ILE A 216 -3.76 12.89 9.49
N ARG A 217 -2.89 13.84 9.12
CA ARG A 217 -2.58 15.06 9.90
C ARG A 217 -3.78 15.95 10.16
N GLU A 218 -4.86 15.83 9.39
CA GLU A 218 -6.10 16.55 9.68
C GLU A 218 -6.64 16.25 11.10
N PHE A 219 -6.45 15.03 11.61
CA PHE A 219 -7.03 14.59 12.88
C PHE A 219 -6.10 13.80 13.80
N ALA A 220 -4.90 13.44 13.38
CA ALA A 220 -3.90 12.75 14.19
C ALA A 220 -2.49 13.35 14.02
N ASN A 221 -1.56 13.00 14.90
CA ASN A 221 -0.15 13.27 14.71
C ASN A 221 0.45 12.16 13.83
N VAL A 222 1.27 12.51 12.85
CA VAL A 222 1.96 11.54 11.99
C VAL A 222 3.43 11.53 12.35
N LEU A 223 3.99 10.35 12.60
CA LEU A 223 5.43 10.12 12.76
C LEU A 223 5.92 9.34 11.54
N PRO A 224 6.46 10.01 10.51
CA PRO A 224 6.90 9.37 9.28
C PRO A 224 8.31 8.80 9.45
N ILE A 225 8.47 7.49 9.29
CA ILE A 225 9.74 6.78 9.43
C ILE A 225 10.11 6.14 8.09
N ALA A 226 11.25 6.57 7.56
CA ALA A 226 11.83 6.13 6.30
C ALA A 226 12.83 5.00 6.54
N PHE A 227 12.81 4.00 5.65
CA PHE A 227 13.75 2.88 5.62
C PHE A 227 14.50 2.85 4.28
N ASP A 228 15.84 2.90 4.30
CA ASP A 228 16.67 2.84 3.09
C ASP A 228 17.21 1.43 2.81
N ARG A 229 16.95 0.46 3.69
CA ARG A 229 17.33 -0.95 3.48
C ARG A 229 16.17 -1.89 3.77
N TYR A 230 16.25 -3.08 3.19
CA TYR A 230 15.35 -4.20 3.45
C TYR A 230 16.12 -5.35 4.09
N GLY A 231 15.45 -6.08 4.99
CA GLY A 231 15.97 -7.34 5.52
C GLY A 231 17.06 -7.21 6.58
N TYR A 232 17.03 -6.12 7.35
CA TYR A 232 17.81 -5.95 8.57
C TYR A 232 16.87 -5.87 9.76
N ASP A 233 17.32 -6.32 10.92
CA ASP A 233 16.55 -6.20 12.16
C ASP A 233 16.73 -4.79 12.73
N ASP A 234 15.88 -3.87 12.29
CA ASP A 234 15.89 -2.47 12.72
C ASP A 234 14.94 -2.21 13.91
N THR A 235 14.49 -3.27 14.60
CA THR A 235 13.45 -3.14 15.64
C THR A 235 13.87 -2.26 16.81
N GLU A 236 15.14 -2.30 17.22
CA GLU A 236 15.66 -1.46 18.31
C GLU A 236 15.68 0.03 17.91
N ASP A 237 16.12 0.32 16.68
CA ASP A 237 16.16 1.68 16.16
C ASP A 237 14.74 2.23 15.99
N LEU A 238 13.79 1.40 15.55
CA LEU A 238 12.39 1.80 15.49
C LEU A 238 11.80 2.13 16.87
N ARG A 239 12.14 1.36 17.90
CA ARG A 239 11.69 1.66 19.27
C ARG A 239 12.21 3.03 19.74
N LYS A 240 13.49 3.32 19.45
CA LYS A 240 14.11 4.61 19.77
C LYS A 240 13.44 5.74 19.00
N LEU A 241 13.33 5.61 17.67
CA LEU A 241 12.73 6.61 16.79
C LEU A 241 11.26 6.87 17.11
N MET A 242 10.50 5.86 17.57
CA MET A 242 9.08 6.04 17.90
C MET A 242 8.85 6.79 19.22
N GLY A 243 9.83 6.82 20.13
CA GLY A 243 9.69 7.48 21.43
C GLY A 243 8.51 6.95 22.26
N GLY A 244 8.15 5.67 22.11
CA GLY A 244 7.01 5.02 22.74
C GLY A 244 5.97 4.47 21.75
N LYS A 245 4.99 3.72 22.24
CA LYS A 245 4.02 3.00 21.40
C LYS A 245 3.14 3.96 20.57
N PRO A 246 2.93 3.71 19.27
CA PRO A 246 1.96 4.44 18.47
C PRO A 246 0.53 3.97 18.76
N ASP A 247 -0.46 4.76 18.39
CA ASP A 247 -1.88 4.38 18.45
C ASP A 247 -2.32 3.57 17.22
N LEU A 248 -1.60 3.75 16.11
CA LEU A 248 -1.81 3.05 14.84
C LEU A 248 -0.51 3.01 14.03
N ILE A 249 -0.28 1.93 13.28
CA ILE A 249 0.83 1.83 12.34
C ILE A 249 0.25 1.69 10.93
N VAL A 250 0.71 2.53 10.00
CA VAL A 250 0.39 2.46 8.57
C VAL A 250 1.69 2.27 7.81
N ALA A 251 1.84 1.15 7.11
CA ALA A 251 3.08 0.82 6.41
C ALA A 251 2.86 0.58 4.92
N PHE A 252 3.57 1.33 4.08
CA PHE A 252 3.54 1.25 2.61
C PHE A 252 4.69 0.41 2.01
N MET A 253 5.36 -0.39 2.85
CA MET A 253 6.44 -1.26 2.41
C MET A 253 5.87 -2.57 1.87
N GLY A 254 6.38 -3.06 0.75
CA GLY A 254 6.10 -4.43 0.29
C GLY A 254 6.83 -5.49 1.12
N PHE A 255 6.64 -6.77 0.76
CA PHE A 255 7.22 -7.93 1.45
C PHE A 255 6.74 -8.08 2.89
N ARG A 256 7.44 -8.90 3.68
CA ARG A 256 7.21 -8.98 5.12
C ARG A 256 7.84 -7.77 5.83
N PHE A 257 7.30 -7.37 6.95
CA PHE A 257 7.86 -6.31 7.79
C PHE A 257 9.21 -6.77 8.36
N ILE A 258 10.28 -5.97 8.18
CA ILE A 258 11.64 -6.24 8.71
C ILE A 258 12.24 -7.59 8.23
N SER A 259 11.62 -8.22 7.23
CA SER A 259 12.01 -9.52 6.69
C SER A 259 11.74 -9.55 5.18
N GLY A 260 12.70 -10.00 4.39
CA GLY A 260 12.56 -9.99 2.93
C GLY A 260 13.56 -10.88 2.21
N PRO A 261 13.63 -10.81 0.87
CA PRO A 261 14.56 -11.61 0.08
C PRO A 261 16.04 -11.34 0.39
N MET A 262 16.33 -10.26 1.11
CA MET A 262 17.67 -9.86 1.53
C MET A 262 18.04 -10.38 2.93
N GLY A 263 17.12 -11.03 3.65
CA GLY A 263 17.33 -11.50 5.02
C GLY A 263 16.34 -10.86 6.00
N GLY A 264 16.74 -10.77 7.27
CA GLY A 264 15.93 -10.21 8.35
C GLY A 264 15.34 -11.29 9.26
N SER A 265 14.53 -10.85 10.22
CA SER A 265 13.95 -11.73 11.25
C SER A 265 12.44 -11.52 11.31
N SER A 266 11.69 -12.44 10.69
CA SER A 266 10.23 -12.45 10.80
C SER A 266 9.76 -12.61 12.26
N LYS A 267 10.53 -13.32 13.09
CA LYS A 267 10.25 -13.45 14.51
C LYS A 267 10.36 -12.10 15.23
N ALA A 268 11.46 -11.38 15.04
CA ALA A 268 11.64 -10.06 15.66
C ALA A 268 10.60 -9.05 15.18
N ALA A 269 10.21 -9.13 13.91
CA ALA A 269 9.12 -8.32 13.35
C ALA A 269 7.78 -8.58 14.06
N MET A 270 7.42 -9.85 14.27
CA MET A 270 6.19 -10.22 14.99
C MET A 270 6.25 -9.78 16.46
N GLU A 271 7.35 -10.02 17.15
CA GLU A 271 7.54 -9.58 18.54
C GLU A 271 7.48 -8.05 18.67
N PHE A 272 7.97 -7.32 17.66
CA PHE A 272 7.83 -5.88 17.60
C PHE A 272 6.37 -5.45 17.42
N ILE A 273 5.66 -6.02 16.46
CA ILE A 273 4.25 -5.67 16.20
C ILE A 273 3.38 -5.99 17.42
N GLU A 274 3.57 -7.15 18.04
CA GLU A 274 2.88 -7.56 19.27
C GLU A 274 3.16 -6.60 20.43
N ASP A 275 4.43 -6.21 20.64
CA ASP A 275 4.72 -5.25 21.70
C ASP A 275 4.18 -3.85 21.38
N MET A 276 4.12 -3.42 20.11
CA MET A 276 3.51 -2.11 19.81
C MET A 276 2.03 -2.05 20.17
N ASP A 277 1.31 -3.19 20.18
CA ASP A 277 -0.10 -3.31 20.54
C ASP A 277 -0.97 -2.24 19.83
N ALA A 278 -0.72 -2.08 18.53
CA ALA A 278 -1.36 -1.10 17.67
C ALA A 278 -1.87 -1.79 16.40
N PRO A 279 -3.05 -1.40 15.86
CA PRO A 279 -3.50 -1.97 14.61
C PRO A 279 -2.49 -1.67 13.49
N PHE A 280 -2.18 -2.69 12.69
CA PHE A 280 -1.17 -2.65 11.65
C PHE A 280 -1.81 -2.67 10.27
N LEU A 281 -1.79 -1.51 9.60
CA LEU A 281 -2.35 -1.35 8.26
C LEU A 281 -1.26 -1.46 7.20
N ARG A 282 -1.55 -2.19 6.13
CA ARG A 282 -0.66 -2.47 5.00
C ARG A 282 -1.28 -2.06 3.65
N PRO A 283 -1.69 -0.79 3.47
CA PRO A 283 -2.03 -0.29 2.14
C PRO A 283 -0.81 -0.34 1.24
N CYS A 284 -1.02 -0.34 -0.08
CA CYS A 284 0.08 -0.43 -1.03
C CYS A 284 -0.06 0.54 -2.20
N PHE A 285 1.05 0.75 -2.89
CA PHE A 285 1.07 1.37 -4.21
C PHE A 285 1.37 0.32 -5.27
N MET A 286 0.61 0.36 -6.37
CA MET A 286 0.87 -0.48 -7.53
C MET A 286 1.95 0.18 -8.37
N THR A 287 3.20 -0.24 -8.17
CA THR A 287 4.36 0.31 -8.88
C THR A 287 4.66 -0.41 -10.19
N ARG A 288 3.89 -1.45 -10.54
CA ARG A 288 4.09 -2.22 -11.78
C ARG A 288 2.83 -2.37 -12.63
N SER A 289 1.68 -1.95 -12.13
CA SER A 289 0.45 -1.81 -12.90
C SER A 289 0.08 -0.34 -13.01
N SER A 290 -0.41 0.09 -14.17
CA SER A 290 -1.06 1.40 -14.26
C SER A 290 -2.43 1.39 -13.59
N ARG A 291 -2.96 2.58 -13.30
CA ARG A 291 -4.34 2.72 -12.82
C ARG A 291 -5.34 2.09 -13.79
N GLU A 292 -5.21 2.36 -15.08
CA GLU A 292 -6.09 1.82 -16.13
C GLU A 292 -6.03 0.28 -16.19
N GLU A 293 -4.81 -0.29 -16.10
CA GLU A 293 -4.64 -1.74 -16.08
C GLU A 293 -5.31 -2.38 -14.88
N TRP A 294 -5.22 -1.75 -13.71
CA TRP A 294 -5.91 -2.19 -12.50
C TRP A 294 -7.43 -2.09 -12.62
N GLU A 295 -7.96 -0.96 -13.09
CA GLU A 295 -9.41 -0.75 -13.27
C GLU A 295 -10.03 -1.76 -14.23
N ARG A 296 -9.29 -2.17 -15.27
CA ARG A 296 -9.77 -3.15 -16.26
C ARG A 296 -9.63 -4.61 -15.77
N ARG A 297 -8.80 -4.88 -14.76
CA ARG A 297 -8.46 -6.24 -14.33
C ARG A 297 -9.40 -6.72 -13.23
N THR A 298 -10.13 -7.80 -13.50
CA THR A 298 -11.05 -8.41 -12.53
C THR A 298 -10.36 -9.00 -11.30
N SER A 299 -9.10 -9.43 -11.42
CA SER A 299 -8.30 -9.90 -10.26
C SER A 299 -7.75 -8.77 -9.40
N GLY A 300 -7.86 -7.50 -9.81
CA GLY A 300 -7.21 -6.35 -9.19
C GLY A 300 -5.69 -6.39 -9.36
N PHE A 301 -4.98 -7.12 -8.50
CA PHE A 301 -3.52 -7.23 -8.56
C PHE A 301 -3.05 -8.13 -9.71
N GLN A 302 -1.84 -7.86 -10.21
CA GLN A 302 -1.06 -8.86 -10.93
C GLN A 302 -0.43 -9.85 -9.93
N VAL A 303 -0.09 -11.06 -10.38
CA VAL A 303 0.38 -12.15 -9.50
C VAL A 303 1.55 -11.74 -8.60
N MET A 304 2.58 -11.10 -9.17
CA MET A 304 3.74 -10.67 -8.38
C MET A 304 3.43 -9.53 -7.40
N GLU A 305 2.55 -8.59 -7.77
CA GLU A 305 2.11 -7.54 -6.85
C GLU A 305 1.27 -8.12 -5.71
N PHE A 306 0.42 -9.11 -5.99
CA PHE A 306 -0.33 -9.81 -4.94
C PHE A 306 0.59 -10.55 -3.98
N MET A 307 1.63 -11.23 -4.49
CA MET A 307 2.60 -11.91 -3.62
C MET A 307 3.31 -10.95 -2.66
N ILE A 308 3.75 -9.79 -3.17
CA ILE A 308 4.57 -8.82 -2.43
C ILE A 308 3.73 -7.92 -1.51
N ASN A 309 2.58 -7.46 -1.98
CA ASN A 309 1.75 -6.49 -1.26
C ASN A 309 0.52 -7.11 -0.58
N GLY A 310 0.08 -8.30 -1.02
CA GLY A 310 -1.04 -9.06 -0.48
C GLY A 310 -0.58 -10.11 0.51
N PHE A 311 -0.17 -11.25 -0.03
CA PHE A 311 0.12 -12.48 0.71
C PHE A 311 1.19 -12.30 1.80
N MET A 312 2.34 -11.70 1.47
CA MET A 312 3.44 -11.57 2.45
C MET A 312 3.07 -10.69 3.65
N PRO A 313 2.48 -9.48 3.48
CA PRO A 313 1.96 -8.68 4.58
C PRO A 313 0.91 -9.37 5.46
N GLU A 314 0.06 -10.24 4.89
CA GLU A 314 -0.93 -11.01 5.67
C GLU A 314 -0.24 -11.95 6.67
N LEU A 315 0.91 -12.51 6.32
CA LEU A 315 1.69 -13.37 7.24
C LEU A 315 2.22 -12.63 8.48
N ASP A 316 2.23 -11.29 8.44
CA ASP A 316 2.64 -10.45 9.58
C ASP A 316 1.43 -9.91 10.36
N GLY A 317 0.20 -10.37 10.07
CA GLY A 317 -1.03 -9.82 10.65
C GLY A 317 -1.42 -8.45 10.10
N GLY A 318 -0.85 -8.04 8.97
CA GLY A 318 -1.20 -6.81 8.28
C GLY A 318 -2.65 -6.82 7.79
N THR A 319 -3.35 -5.71 8.00
CA THR A 319 -4.75 -5.54 7.58
C THR A 319 -4.90 -4.37 6.60
N CYS A 320 -6.11 -4.17 6.06
CA CYS A 320 -6.40 -3.08 5.11
C CYS A 320 -5.49 -3.09 3.88
N ILE A 321 -5.32 -4.28 3.29
CA ILE A 321 -4.45 -4.49 2.13
C ILE A 321 -5.22 -4.20 0.85
N PHE A 322 -5.03 -2.99 0.31
CA PHE A 322 -5.61 -2.57 -0.95
C PHE A 322 -4.75 -1.45 -1.57
N PRO A 323 -4.84 -1.26 -2.90
CA PRO A 323 -4.07 -0.21 -3.55
C PRO A 323 -4.65 1.18 -3.25
N VAL A 324 -3.78 2.11 -2.85
CA VAL A 324 -4.12 3.53 -2.59
C VAL A 324 -3.60 4.44 -3.69
N GLY A 325 -2.65 3.95 -4.49
CA GLY A 325 -2.07 4.64 -5.61
C GLY A 325 -1.54 3.66 -6.64
N ALA A 326 -1.34 4.13 -7.86
CA ALA A 326 -0.84 3.35 -8.99
C ALA A 326 0.14 4.18 -9.81
N ASN A 327 0.99 3.52 -10.59
CA ASN A 327 1.83 4.23 -11.54
C ASN A 327 0.97 4.86 -12.65
N GLU A 328 1.27 6.10 -12.99
CA GLU A 328 0.70 6.80 -14.14
C GLU A 328 1.83 7.48 -14.91
N ASP A 329 1.74 7.45 -16.23
CA ASP A 329 2.68 8.18 -17.09
C ASP A 329 2.53 9.68 -16.82
N THR A 330 3.64 10.34 -16.50
CA THR A 330 3.62 11.75 -16.05
C THR A 330 4.34 12.68 -17.00
N GLU A 331 5.44 12.24 -17.57
CA GLU A 331 6.31 13.10 -18.37
C GLU A 331 6.94 12.30 -19.51
N SER A 332 7.00 12.91 -20.70
CA SER A 332 7.59 12.30 -21.89
C SER A 332 8.77 13.13 -22.39
N PHE A 333 9.82 12.43 -22.79
CA PHE A 333 11.08 12.97 -23.29
C PHE A 333 11.35 12.44 -24.71
N PRO A 334 10.75 13.06 -25.76
CA PRO A 334 10.84 12.55 -27.13
C PRO A 334 12.26 12.47 -27.69
N GLU A 335 13.16 13.37 -27.28
CA GLU A 335 14.57 13.36 -27.70
C GLU A 335 15.30 12.05 -27.30
N TRP A 336 14.88 11.45 -26.19
CA TRP A 336 15.41 10.16 -25.72
C TRP A 336 14.46 8.99 -25.96
N GLY A 337 13.23 9.25 -26.42
CA GLY A 337 12.20 8.23 -26.65
C GLY A 337 11.74 7.54 -25.36
N VAL A 338 11.65 8.30 -24.27
CA VAL A 338 11.34 7.79 -22.93
C VAL A 338 10.09 8.50 -22.39
N THR A 339 9.20 7.74 -21.75
CA THR A 339 8.11 8.27 -20.91
C THR A 339 8.28 7.70 -19.52
N VAL A 340 8.27 8.58 -18.51
CA VAL A 340 8.45 8.22 -17.10
C VAL A 340 7.10 8.19 -16.39
N SER A 341 6.95 7.24 -15.46
CA SER A 341 5.74 7.06 -14.65
C SER A 341 5.97 7.31 -13.16
N GLU A 342 4.99 7.90 -12.49
CA GLU A 342 5.03 8.13 -11.04
C GLU A 342 3.83 7.51 -10.34
N VAL A 343 3.99 7.20 -9.06
CA VAL A 343 2.88 6.78 -8.24
C VAL A 343 1.94 7.96 -8.00
N ARG A 344 0.70 7.86 -8.49
CA ARG A 344 -0.38 8.81 -8.25
C ARG A 344 -1.45 8.21 -7.36
N ILE A 345 -2.06 9.04 -6.53
CA ILE A 345 -3.13 8.66 -5.62
C ILE A 345 -4.40 8.31 -6.40
N ILE A 346 -5.08 7.25 -5.97
CA ILE A 346 -6.46 6.97 -6.36
C ILE A 346 -7.37 7.54 -5.26
N GLU A 347 -8.06 8.65 -5.54
CA GLU A 347 -8.68 9.52 -4.53
C GLU A 347 -9.75 8.83 -3.65
N ASP A 348 -10.56 7.93 -4.21
CA ASP A 348 -11.55 7.14 -3.46
C ASP A 348 -10.88 6.14 -2.50
N ARG A 349 -9.72 5.61 -2.91
CA ARG A 349 -8.89 4.69 -2.10
C ARG A 349 -8.15 5.42 -1.00
N LEU A 350 -7.61 6.62 -1.27
CA LEU A 350 -7.08 7.49 -0.21
C LEU A 350 -8.17 7.81 0.80
N SER A 351 -9.34 8.26 0.34
CA SER A 351 -10.49 8.54 1.22
C SER A 351 -10.88 7.33 2.07
N SER A 352 -10.87 6.14 1.47
CA SER A 352 -11.13 4.87 2.16
C SER A 352 -10.08 4.50 3.20
N LEU A 353 -8.79 4.78 2.95
CA LEU A 353 -7.71 4.57 3.92
C LEU A 353 -7.85 5.54 5.09
N ILE A 354 -8.01 6.84 4.79
CA ILE A 354 -8.16 7.89 5.82
C ILE A 354 -9.38 7.62 6.70
N GLY A 355 -10.50 7.17 6.12
CA GLY A 355 -11.68 6.73 6.87
C GLY A 355 -11.41 5.57 7.82
N LYS A 356 -10.64 4.56 7.39
CA LYS A 356 -10.25 3.40 8.23
C LYS A 356 -9.30 3.80 9.35
N VAL A 357 -8.30 4.64 9.05
CA VAL A 357 -7.39 5.22 10.05
C VAL A 357 -8.19 5.97 11.12
N ARG A 358 -9.12 6.84 10.70
CA ARG A 358 -9.99 7.59 11.61
C ARG A 358 -10.88 6.68 12.46
N GLY A 359 -11.48 5.65 11.86
CA GLY A 359 -12.32 4.68 12.55
C GLY A 359 -11.56 3.89 13.62
N LEU A 360 -10.36 3.40 13.31
CA LEU A 360 -9.54 2.64 14.24
C LEU A 360 -9.03 3.50 15.41
N LEU A 361 -8.57 4.72 15.13
CA LEU A 361 -8.18 5.67 16.16
C LEU A 361 -9.38 6.01 17.08
N ARG A 362 -10.55 6.26 16.47
CA ARG A 362 -11.79 6.46 17.24
C ARG A 362 -12.08 5.26 18.14
N LEU A 363 -12.05 4.05 17.60
CA LEU A 363 -12.30 2.82 18.37
C LEU A 363 -11.34 2.67 19.55
N ARG A 364 -10.05 3.00 19.38
CA ARG A 364 -9.04 3.00 20.45
C ARG A 364 -9.34 4.03 21.53
N SER A 365 -9.84 5.21 21.16
CA SER A 365 -10.10 6.32 22.08
C SER A 365 -11.38 6.17 22.92
N LEU A 366 -12.37 5.41 22.44
CA LEU A 366 -13.66 5.27 23.11
C LEU A 366 -13.57 4.37 24.34
N LYS A 367 -14.32 4.73 25.39
CA LYS A 367 -14.58 3.83 26.52
C LYS A 367 -15.51 2.70 26.06
N ASN A 368 -15.35 1.51 26.62
CA ASN A 368 -16.14 0.33 26.22
C ASN A 368 -17.65 0.56 26.26
N ARG A 369 -18.17 1.22 27.30
CA ARG A 369 -19.61 1.57 27.41
C ARG A 369 -20.14 2.41 26.25
N ASP A 370 -19.28 3.23 25.64
CA ASP A 370 -19.65 4.19 24.60
C ASP A 370 -19.46 3.60 23.19
N LYS A 371 -18.82 2.43 23.06
CA LYS A 371 -18.58 1.73 21.79
C LYS A 371 -19.86 1.08 21.28
N ARG A 372 -20.12 1.22 19.99
CA ARG A 372 -21.25 0.57 19.29
C ARG A 372 -20.77 -0.60 18.47
N VAL A 373 -21.26 -1.80 18.78
CA VAL A 373 -20.82 -3.05 18.14
C VAL A 373 -21.98 -3.65 17.37
N ALA A 374 -21.75 -3.92 16.08
CA ALA A 374 -22.71 -4.62 15.23
C ALA A 374 -22.24 -6.07 15.03
N ILE A 375 -23.00 -7.04 15.52
CA ILE A 375 -22.76 -8.48 15.33
C ILE A 375 -23.70 -8.98 14.24
N ILE A 376 -23.15 -9.55 13.17
CA ILE A 376 -23.89 -9.87 11.94
C ILE A 376 -23.72 -11.34 11.61
N GLY A 377 -24.81 -12.11 11.67
CA GLY A 377 -24.82 -13.51 11.24
C GLY A 377 -25.46 -13.72 9.87
N TYR A 378 -25.45 -14.95 9.38
CA TYR A 378 -26.03 -15.30 8.09
C TYR A 378 -27.42 -15.93 8.23
N ASN A 379 -28.28 -15.68 7.24
CA ASN A 379 -29.55 -16.40 7.11
C ASN A 379 -29.78 -16.78 5.64
N TYR A 380 -29.00 -17.76 5.17
CA TYR A 380 -29.08 -18.33 3.83
C TYR A 380 -28.99 -19.86 3.86
N PRO A 381 -29.87 -20.59 3.14
CA PRO A 381 -31.07 -20.10 2.45
C PRO A 381 -32.04 -19.39 3.42
N PRO A 382 -32.85 -18.41 3.02
CA PRO A 382 -33.69 -17.67 3.97
C PRO A 382 -34.68 -18.55 4.76
N GLY A 383 -34.89 -18.23 6.04
CA GLY A 383 -35.88 -18.90 6.91
C GLY A 383 -35.33 -19.36 8.26
N GLU A 384 -36.19 -19.92 9.10
CA GLU A 384 -35.84 -20.26 10.50
C GLU A 384 -34.74 -21.34 10.62
N GLY A 385 -34.72 -22.31 9.70
CA GLY A 385 -33.82 -23.48 9.79
C GLY A 385 -32.34 -23.20 9.55
N SER A 386 -32.01 -22.02 9.03
CA SER A 386 -30.66 -21.57 8.66
C SER A 386 -30.28 -20.25 9.35
N LEU A 387 -31.09 -19.83 10.33
CA LEU A 387 -30.87 -18.59 11.06
C LEU A 387 -29.55 -18.70 11.83
N PHE A 388 -28.68 -17.70 11.63
CA PHE A 388 -27.31 -17.71 12.16
C PHE A 388 -26.51 -18.94 11.70
N GLY A 389 -26.70 -19.37 10.45
CA GLY A 389 -26.01 -20.53 9.89
C GLY A 389 -24.49 -20.33 9.83
N GLY A 390 -23.75 -21.21 10.48
CA GLY A 390 -22.29 -21.25 10.49
C GLY A 390 -21.79 -22.70 10.41
N SER A 391 -20.75 -22.97 9.62
CA SER A 391 -20.21 -24.33 9.49
C SER A 391 -19.48 -24.75 10.77
N PHE A 392 -19.93 -25.84 11.38
CA PHE A 392 -19.35 -26.41 12.62
C PHE A 392 -19.32 -25.45 13.81
N LEU A 393 -20.19 -24.43 13.82
CA LEU A 393 -20.26 -23.43 14.87
C LEU A 393 -21.65 -23.47 15.53
N ASP A 394 -21.68 -23.55 16.87
CA ASP A 394 -22.88 -23.20 17.62
C ASP A 394 -22.96 -21.67 17.70
N THR A 395 -23.62 -21.07 16.71
CA THR A 395 -23.67 -19.62 16.59
C THR A 395 -24.45 -18.97 17.72
N PHE A 396 -25.54 -19.57 18.20
CA PHE A 396 -26.30 -19.01 19.33
C PHE A 396 -25.53 -19.12 20.64
N GLY A 397 -24.86 -20.26 20.89
CA GLY A 397 -23.94 -20.40 22.02
C GLY A 397 -22.80 -19.39 21.96
N SER A 398 -22.23 -19.17 20.78
CA SER A 398 -21.17 -18.19 20.56
C SER A 398 -21.64 -16.75 20.76
N LEU A 399 -22.84 -16.40 20.28
CA LEU A 399 -23.46 -15.09 20.51
C LEU A 399 -23.67 -14.82 22.00
N SER A 400 -24.22 -15.78 22.74
CA SER A 400 -24.37 -15.70 24.20
C SER A 400 -23.03 -15.39 24.87
N ASN A 401 -21.99 -16.17 24.55
CA ASN A 401 -20.65 -15.98 25.11
C ASN A 401 -20.04 -14.61 24.74
N ILE A 402 -20.28 -14.12 23.52
CA ILE A 402 -19.81 -12.80 23.09
C ILE A 402 -20.52 -11.69 23.88
N LEU A 403 -21.84 -11.76 24.06
CA LEU A 403 -22.59 -10.78 24.84
C LEU A 403 -22.14 -10.77 26.30
N ASP A 404 -21.92 -11.93 26.90
CA ASP A 404 -21.39 -12.06 28.26
C ASP A 404 -20.01 -11.43 28.39
N ALA A 405 -19.12 -11.68 27.42
CA ALA A 405 -17.78 -11.12 27.40
C ALA A 405 -17.80 -9.58 27.22
N LEU A 406 -18.68 -9.06 26.35
CA LEU A 406 -18.88 -7.63 26.15
C LEU A 406 -19.42 -6.97 27.42
N ALA A 407 -20.48 -7.52 28.02
CA ALA A 407 -21.06 -7.00 29.26
C ALA A 407 -20.03 -7.00 30.40
N SER A 408 -19.30 -8.10 30.58
CA SER A 408 -18.25 -8.23 31.60
C SER A 408 -17.08 -7.26 31.37
N SER A 409 -16.84 -6.87 30.12
CA SER A 409 -15.83 -5.87 29.73
C SER A 409 -16.34 -4.43 29.79
N GLY A 410 -17.57 -4.20 30.26
CA GLY A 410 -18.17 -2.88 30.47
C GLY A 410 -18.76 -2.25 29.22
N TYR A 411 -19.12 -3.02 28.21
CA TYR A 411 -19.95 -2.56 27.08
C TYR A 411 -21.42 -2.46 27.50
N GLU A 412 -22.17 -1.55 26.89
CA GLU A 412 -23.60 -1.37 27.16
C GLU A 412 -24.44 -2.45 26.44
N THR A 413 -24.63 -3.59 27.10
CA THR A 413 -25.40 -4.76 26.64
C THR A 413 -25.79 -5.64 27.83
N VAL A 414 -26.80 -6.48 27.65
CA VAL A 414 -27.29 -7.45 28.63
C VAL A 414 -26.99 -8.87 28.13
N PRO A 415 -26.38 -9.73 28.98
CA PRO A 415 -26.31 -11.18 28.78
C PRO A 415 -27.64 -11.79 28.31
N MET A 416 -27.59 -12.69 27.34
CA MET A 416 -28.77 -13.42 26.85
C MET A 416 -28.41 -14.88 26.62
N GLU A 417 -29.26 -15.78 27.12
CA GLU A 417 -29.10 -17.21 26.88
C GLU A 417 -29.27 -17.53 25.38
N PRO A 418 -28.62 -18.59 24.86
CA PRO A 418 -28.71 -18.95 23.44
C PRO A 418 -30.17 -19.13 22.96
N SER A 419 -31.01 -19.72 23.81
CA SER A 419 -32.43 -19.92 23.54
C SER A 419 -33.23 -18.62 23.49
N GLU A 420 -32.87 -17.63 24.30
CA GLU A 420 -33.50 -16.31 24.30
C GLU A 420 -33.19 -15.56 22.99
N ILE A 421 -31.93 -15.58 22.56
CA ILE A 421 -31.51 -14.95 21.30
C ILE A 421 -32.29 -15.57 20.14
N ARG A 422 -32.33 -16.90 20.05
CA ARG A 422 -33.10 -17.61 19.01
C ARG A 422 -34.59 -17.23 19.05
N ASP A 423 -35.19 -17.24 20.23
CA ASP A 423 -36.61 -16.94 20.41
C ASP A 423 -36.97 -15.52 19.97
N ARG A 424 -36.13 -14.53 20.29
CA ARG A 424 -36.34 -13.14 19.85
C ARG A 424 -36.39 -13.02 18.33
N PHE A 425 -35.52 -13.74 17.61
CA PHE A 425 -35.52 -13.72 16.15
C PHE A 425 -36.69 -14.51 15.55
N VAL A 426 -36.92 -15.75 16.00
CA VAL A 426 -37.95 -16.64 15.43
C VAL A 426 -39.35 -16.13 15.75
N LYS A 427 -39.65 -15.87 17.03
CA LYS A 427 -40.99 -15.37 17.44
C LYS A 427 -41.23 -13.94 16.97
N GLY A 428 -40.15 -13.15 16.87
CA GLY A 428 -40.17 -11.82 16.30
C GLY A 428 -40.21 -11.79 14.78
N GLY A 429 -40.17 -12.94 14.07
CA GLY A 429 -40.16 -13.00 12.62
C GLY A 429 -38.98 -12.29 11.95
N ILE A 430 -37.88 -12.07 12.67
CA ILE A 430 -36.68 -11.33 12.21
C ILE A 430 -35.81 -12.29 11.37
N LEU A 431 -36.19 -12.46 10.11
CA LEU A 431 -35.60 -13.43 9.17
C LEU A 431 -35.35 -12.76 7.80
N ASN A 432 -34.53 -13.38 6.95
CA ASN A 432 -34.41 -12.94 5.56
C ASN A 432 -35.60 -13.38 4.68
N ASP A 433 -36.76 -13.68 5.27
CA ASP A 433 -38.01 -14.02 4.57
C ASP A 433 -38.98 -12.84 4.63
N SER A 434 -39.24 -12.24 3.46
CA SER A 434 -40.10 -11.07 3.32
C SER A 434 -41.55 -11.29 3.76
N LYS A 435 -42.03 -12.55 3.81
CA LYS A 435 -43.38 -12.86 4.27
C LYS A 435 -43.51 -12.71 5.79
N TRP A 436 -42.49 -13.13 6.53
CA TRP A 436 -42.49 -13.12 7.99
C TRP A 436 -42.07 -11.76 8.54
N VAL A 437 -40.97 -11.19 8.03
CA VAL A 437 -40.42 -9.92 8.52
C VAL A 437 -41.40 -8.76 8.40
N ARG A 438 -42.19 -8.68 7.32
CA ARG A 438 -43.13 -7.57 7.11
C ARG A 438 -44.26 -7.52 8.14
N ARG A 439 -44.48 -8.60 8.87
CA ARG A 439 -45.55 -8.73 9.88
C ARG A 439 -45.03 -8.56 11.31
N SER A 440 -43.73 -8.31 11.47
CA SER A 440 -43.08 -8.19 12.77
C SER A 440 -43.24 -6.80 13.36
N ASP A 441 -43.88 -6.73 14.52
CA ASP A 441 -43.92 -5.51 15.32
C ASP A 441 -42.52 -5.17 15.84
N GLY A 442 -42.14 -3.88 15.81
CA GLY A 442 -40.85 -3.41 16.33
C GLY A 442 -39.63 -3.64 15.42
N ILE A 443 -39.84 -4.09 14.18
CA ILE A 443 -38.75 -4.22 13.20
C ILE A 443 -38.12 -2.87 12.87
N ILE A 444 -36.78 -2.83 12.78
CA ILE A 444 -36.05 -1.60 12.46
C ILE A 444 -36.29 -1.26 10.98
N ARG A 445 -36.65 0.00 10.72
CA ARG A 445 -36.86 0.53 9.37
C ARG A 445 -35.92 1.68 9.07
N TYR A 446 -35.48 1.76 7.82
CA TYR A 446 -34.59 2.80 7.34
C TYR A 446 -35.09 3.39 6.02
N ARG A 447 -35.21 4.72 5.97
CA ARG A 447 -35.52 5.48 4.76
C ARG A 447 -34.23 6.17 4.31
N GLY A 448 -33.47 5.49 3.47
CA GLY A 448 -32.19 5.95 2.90
C GLY A 448 -32.08 5.54 1.44
N GLY A 449 -30.86 5.24 0.95
CA GLY A 449 -30.65 4.78 -0.44
C GLY A 449 -29.89 5.77 -1.34
N SER A 450 -29.48 6.92 -0.81
CA SER A 450 -28.83 7.98 -1.60
C SER A 450 -27.49 7.60 -2.23
N ARG A 451 -26.82 6.52 -1.78
CA ARG A 451 -25.50 6.09 -2.29
C ARG A 451 -25.54 4.76 -3.06
N HIS A 452 -26.70 4.38 -3.59
CA HIS A 452 -26.80 3.18 -4.43
C HIS A 452 -26.23 3.42 -5.84
N PRO A 453 -25.22 2.65 -6.28
CA PRO A 453 -24.65 2.79 -7.62
C PRO A 453 -25.67 2.52 -8.73
N ASP A 454 -25.51 3.16 -9.89
CA ASP A 454 -26.39 2.96 -11.05
C ASP A 454 -26.48 1.50 -11.50
N ALA A 455 -25.41 0.72 -11.32
CA ALA A 455 -25.41 -0.71 -11.59
C ALA A 455 -26.46 -1.47 -10.79
N VAL A 456 -26.72 -1.05 -9.54
CA VAL A 456 -27.76 -1.65 -8.69
C VAL A 456 -29.13 -1.33 -9.26
N ARG A 457 -29.39 -0.08 -9.65
CA ARG A 457 -30.69 0.32 -10.24
C ARG A 457 -30.98 -0.40 -11.55
N ARG A 458 -29.96 -0.58 -12.40
CA ARG A 458 -30.09 -1.33 -13.66
C ARG A 458 -30.43 -2.80 -13.44
N GLU A 459 -29.90 -3.41 -12.40
CA GLU A 459 -30.11 -4.82 -12.09
C GLU A 459 -31.41 -5.07 -11.30
N TRP A 460 -31.68 -4.23 -10.30
CA TRP A 460 -32.72 -4.47 -9.29
C TRP A 460 -33.92 -3.51 -9.37
N GLY A 461 -33.93 -2.60 -10.35
CA GLY A 461 -34.99 -1.60 -10.53
C GLY A 461 -34.80 -0.35 -9.67
N GLU A 462 -35.87 0.43 -9.52
CA GLU A 462 -35.82 1.65 -8.71
C GLU A 462 -35.83 1.35 -7.21
N GLU A 463 -35.24 2.25 -6.44
CA GLU A 463 -35.30 2.17 -4.98
C GLU A 463 -36.76 2.30 -4.48
N PRO A 464 -37.14 1.60 -3.38
CA PRO A 464 -36.32 0.73 -2.54
C PRO A 464 -36.26 -0.75 -3.00
N GLY A 465 -36.80 -1.09 -4.17
CA GLY A 465 -36.98 -2.48 -4.62
C GLY A 465 -38.07 -3.22 -3.83
N ASP A 466 -38.13 -4.55 -3.98
CA ASP A 466 -39.15 -5.42 -3.37
C ASP A 466 -38.60 -6.43 -2.35
N ILE A 467 -37.28 -6.60 -2.28
CA ILE A 467 -36.59 -7.49 -1.34
C ILE A 467 -36.42 -6.78 0.00
N LEU A 468 -37.15 -7.26 1.03
CA LEU A 468 -37.11 -6.71 2.40
C LEU A 468 -37.30 -5.17 2.44
N ALA A 469 -38.06 -4.64 1.50
CA ALA A 469 -38.41 -3.24 1.41
C ALA A 469 -39.89 -3.07 1.12
N ASP A 470 -40.48 -1.96 1.56
CA ASP A 470 -41.85 -1.56 1.21
C ASP A 470 -41.98 -0.03 1.21
N LYS A 471 -43.21 0.48 1.13
CA LYS A 471 -43.51 1.92 1.14
C LYS A 471 -42.96 2.68 2.35
N ASP A 472 -42.70 1.98 3.45
CA ASP A 472 -42.19 2.57 4.68
C ASP A 472 -40.65 2.56 4.76
N GLY A 473 -39.98 1.95 3.78
CA GLY A 473 -38.52 1.94 3.62
C GLY A 473 -37.93 0.53 3.60
N TYR A 474 -36.62 0.47 3.81
CA TYR A 474 -35.86 -0.77 3.96
C TYR A 474 -36.06 -1.37 5.34
N VAL A 475 -36.22 -2.68 5.40
CA VAL A 475 -36.23 -3.43 6.65
C VAL A 475 -34.80 -3.80 7.03
N ILE A 476 -34.43 -3.52 8.28
CA ILE A 476 -33.15 -3.88 8.89
C ILE A 476 -33.42 -5.01 9.90
N PRO A 477 -33.21 -6.28 9.52
CA PRO A 477 -33.52 -7.40 10.38
C PRO A 477 -32.46 -7.55 11.48
N GLY A 478 -32.85 -7.22 12.71
CA GLY A 478 -32.04 -7.43 13.89
C GLY A 478 -32.68 -6.88 15.16
N ILE A 479 -32.02 -7.13 16.27
CA ILE A 479 -32.36 -6.62 17.59
C ILE A 479 -31.28 -5.65 18.07
N ARG A 480 -31.71 -4.60 18.78
CA ARG A 480 -30.81 -3.68 19.45
C ARG A 480 -30.89 -3.90 20.95
N ASP A 481 -29.73 -4.05 21.56
CA ASP A 481 -29.54 -4.21 23.00
C ASP A 481 -28.48 -3.21 23.47
N GLY A 482 -28.93 -2.06 24.00
CA GLY A 482 -28.05 -0.95 24.34
C GLY A 482 -27.28 -0.41 23.13
N ASN A 483 -25.95 -0.54 23.19
CA ASN A 483 -25.03 -0.18 22.11
C ASN A 483 -24.58 -1.38 21.27
N VAL A 484 -25.16 -2.56 21.48
CA VAL A 484 -24.95 -3.74 20.64
C VAL A 484 -26.14 -3.93 19.70
N PHE A 485 -25.86 -4.14 18.42
CA PHE A 485 -26.84 -4.55 17.42
C PHE A 485 -26.53 -5.98 17.00
N ILE A 486 -27.51 -6.86 17.06
CA ILE A 486 -27.40 -8.23 16.57
C ILE A 486 -28.33 -8.33 15.37
N GLY A 487 -27.77 -8.51 14.18
CA GLY A 487 -28.51 -8.55 12.94
C GLY A 487 -28.18 -9.75 12.08
N ILE A 488 -28.97 -9.93 11.03
CA ILE A 488 -28.67 -10.90 9.98
C ILE A 488 -28.27 -10.15 8.71
N GLN A 489 -27.21 -10.63 8.07
CA GLN A 489 -26.75 -10.11 6.79
C GLN A 489 -27.89 -10.26 5.78
N PRO A 490 -28.25 -9.20 5.05
CA PRO A 490 -29.36 -9.30 4.15
C PRO A 490 -29.12 -10.24 2.96
N PRO A 491 -30.20 -10.69 2.28
CA PRO A 491 -30.08 -11.56 1.13
C PRO A 491 -29.30 -10.89 0.02
N ARG A 492 -28.35 -11.62 -0.58
CA ARG A 492 -27.50 -11.14 -1.66
C ARG A 492 -28.23 -10.97 -2.98
N GLY A 493 -29.20 -11.87 -3.23
CA GLY A 493 -30.04 -11.91 -4.41
C GLY A 493 -31.46 -12.35 -4.08
N ASN A 494 -32.24 -12.69 -5.11
CA ASN A 494 -33.64 -13.07 -4.93
C ASN A 494 -33.75 -14.54 -4.49
N ALA A 495 -34.51 -14.81 -3.42
CA ALA A 495 -34.75 -16.17 -2.95
C ALA A 495 -35.44 -17.05 -4.00
N SER A 496 -36.21 -16.47 -4.93
CA SER A 496 -36.84 -17.21 -6.03
C SER A 496 -35.88 -17.52 -7.19
N ASP A 497 -34.70 -16.92 -7.22
CA ASP A 497 -33.64 -17.22 -8.19
C ASP A 497 -32.30 -17.52 -7.48
N PRO A 498 -32.06 -18.78 -7.08
CA PRO A 498 -30.83 -19.16 -6.40
C PRO A 498 -29.55 -18.86 -7.21
N LYS A 499 -29.63 -18.71 -8.53
CA LYS A 499 -28.44 -18.38 -9.34
C LYS A 499 -27.94 -16.97 -9.03
N SER A 500 -28.85 -16.03 -8.75
CA SER A 500 -28.51 -14.65 -8.37
C SER A 500 -27.62 -14.56 -7.13
N TYR A 501 -27.70 -15.53 -6.21
CA TYR A 501 -26.85 -15.57 -5.01
C TYR A 501 -25.40 -15.96 -5.30
N HIS A 502 -25.17 -16.65 -6.41
CA HIS A 502 -23.87 -17.21 -6.77
C HIS A 502 -23.24 -16.49 -7.97
N ASP A 503 -23.87 -15.44 -8.50
CA ASP A 503 -23.32 -14.61 -9.57
C ASP A 503 -22.34 -13.57 -8.98
N PRO A 504 -21.03 -13.67 -9.28
CA PRO A 504 -20.02 -12.75 -8.75
C PRO A 504 -20.09 -11.36 -9.40
N TYR A 505 -20.75 -11.20 -10.54
CA TYR A 505 -20.84 -9.93 -11.30
C TYR A 505 -22.11 -9.14 -11.02
N MET A 506 -23.17 -9.82 -10.59
CA MET A 506 -24.43 -9.18 -10.22
C MET A 506 -24.21 -8.34 -8.96
N PRO A 507 -24.50 -7.03 -8.92
CA PRO A 507 -24.33 -6.22 -7.70
C PRO A 507 -25.30 -6.66 -6.58
N PRO A 508 -25.01 -6.39 -5.29
CA PRO A 508 -25.98 -6.63 -4.22
C PRO A 508 -27.20 -5.72 -4.38
N GLN A 509 -28.37 -6.21 -3.95
CA GLN A 509 -29.65 -5.50 -4.02
C GLN A 509 -29.73 -4.28 -3.08
N HIS A 510 -30.70 -3.38 -3.30
CA HIS A 510 -30.83 -2.10 -2.59
C HIS A 510 -30.86 -2.19 -1.06
N GLN A 511 -31.66 -3.09 -0.50
CA GLN A 511 -31.76 -3.30 0.94
C GLN A 511 -30.43 -3.83 1.54
N TYR A 512 -29.62 -4.57 0.78
CA TYR A 512 -28.28 -5.00 1.23
C TYR A 512 -27.38 -3.79 1.46
N LEU A 513 -27.37 -2.84 0.53
CA LEU A 513 -26.63 -1.60 0.67
C LEU A 513 -27.20 -0.74 1.81
N ALA A 514 -28.52 -0.55 1.83
CA ALA A 514 -29.22 0.22 2.86
C ALA A 514 -28.97 -0.30 4.29
N PHE A 515 -28.78 -1.61 4.47
CA PHE A 515 -28.40 -2.20 5.75
C PHE A 515 -27.04 -1.68 6.24
N TYR A 516 -26.02 -1.72 5.39
CA TYR A 516 -24.69 -1.21 5.75
C TYR A 516 -24.65 0.33 5.82
N GLU A 517 -25.49 1.04 5.03
CA GLU A 517 -25.70 2.48 5.22
C GLU A 517 -26.29 2.77 6.60
N TRP A 518 -27.30 2.02 7.03
CA TRP A 518 -27.92 2.19 8.35
C TRP A 518 -26.91 1.91 9.47
N LEU A 519 -26.10 0.86 9.34
CA LEU A 519 -25.02 0.55 10.29
C LEU A 519 -24.02 1.70 10.40
N SER A 520 -23.62 2.29 9.27
CA SER A 520 -22.67 3.40 9.20
C SER A 520 -23.24 4.72 9.73
N ASP A 521 -24.42 5.11 9.25
CA ASP A 521 -24.90 6.50 9.37
C ASP A 521 -25.88 6.69 10.54
N VAL A 522 -26.68 5.67 10.83
CA VAL A 522 -27.74 5.73 11.85
C VAL A 522 -27.30 5.05 13.14
N PHE A 523 -26.96 3.76 13.07
CA PHE A 523 -26.44 3.04 14.23
C PHE A 523 -25.04 3.55 14.60
N LYS A 524 -24.23 3.94 13.62
CA LYS A 524 -22.85 4.43 13.78
C LYS A 524 -21.97 3.39 14.48
N ALA A 525 -21.95 2.17 13.93
CA ALA A 525 -21.10 1.10 14.42
C ALA A 525 -19.63 1.56 14.48
N ASP A 526 -18.99 1.40 15.64
CA ASP A 526 -17.54 1.57 15.78
C ASP A 526 -16.80 0.28 15.40
N ALA A 527 -17.47 -0.88 15.48
CA ALA A 527 -16.97 -2.17 15.01
C ALA A 527 -18.11 -3.03 14.43
N VAL A 528 -17.77 -3.82 13.41
CA VAL A 528 -18.66 -4.85 12.84
C VAL A 528 -17.97 -6.21 13.00
N VAL A 529 -18.69 -7.18 13.55
CA VAL A 529 -18.24 -8.56 13.78
C VAL A 529 -19.17 -9.47 12.99
N HIS A 530 -18.64 -10.16 11.99
CA HIS A 530 -19.37 -11.23 11.31
C HIS A 530 -19.13 -12.56 12.03
N ILE A 531 -20.20 -13.31 12.25
CA ILE A 531 -20.18 -14.61 12.94
C ILE A 531 -20.76 -15.72 12.07
#